data_AF-A0A1H1T610-F1
#
_entry.id   AF-A0A1H1T610-F1
#
_cell.length_a   1.000
_cell.length_b   1.000
_cell.length_c   1.000
_cell.angle_alpha   90.00
_cell.angle_beta   90.00
_cell.angle_gamma   90.00
#
_symmetry.space_group_name_H-M   'P 1'
#
loop_
_entity.id
_entity.type
_entity.pdbx_description
1 polymer ?
#
loop_
_entity_poly.entity_id
_entity_poly.type
_entity_poly.pdbx_seq_one_letter_code
_entity_poly.pdbx_strand_id
1 'polypeptide(L)' 'MSNRTKYVIGGVLVALLGWWLLPNWLAALLIVAVVAAPVVGYLMLDDSQRRRLHRLRNRGQLHR' A
#
# COMPACT_ATOMS: atom_id res chain seq x y z
N MET A 1 -7.67 9.84 17.70
CA MET A 1 -7.48 9.53 16.27
C MET A 1 -7.30 8.03 16.10
N SER A 2 -7.96 7.40 15.11
CA SER A 2 -7.76 5.97 14.84
C SER A 2 -6.32 5.70 14.35
N ASN A 3 -5.79 4.50 14.59
CA ASN A 3 -4.45 4.13 14.07
C ASN A 3 -4.41 4.26 12.54
N ARG A 4 -5.50 3.92 11.84
CA ARG A 4 -5.64 4.14 10.39
C ARG A 4 -5.45 5.61 10.02
N THR A 5 -6.07 6.54 10.75
CA THR A 5 -5.91 7.98 10.52
C THR A 5 -4.46 8.41 10.66
N LYS A 6 -3.74 7.89 11.67
CA LYS A 6 -2.30 8.19 11.87
C LYS A 6 -1.46 7.70 10.68
N TYR A 7 -1.71 6.49 10.18
CA TYR A 7 -1.00 5.97 9.00
C TYR A 7 -1.28 6.77 7.73
N VAL A 8 -2.54 7.17 7.51
CA VAL A 8 -2.89 8.01 6.36
C VAL A 8 -2.17 9.36 6.43
N ILE A 9 -2.22 10.03 7.59
CA ILE A 9 -1.53 11.32 7.78
C ILE A 9 -0.03 11.14 7.57
N GLY A 10 0.58 10.12 8.18
CA GLY A 10 2.01 9.84 8.01
C GLY A 10 2.40 9.59 6.54
N GLY A 11 1.62 8.79 5.82
CA GLY A 11 1.86 8.52 4.40
C GLY A 11 1.77 9.78 3.53
N VAL A 12 0.78 10.63 3.77
CA VAL A 12 0.64 11.92 3.04
C VAL A 12 1.82 12.84 3.34
N LEU A 13 2.21 12.99 4.61
CA LEU A 13 3.35 13.83 4.99
C LEU A 13 4.66 13.34 4.35
N VAL A 14 4.91 12.03 4.35
CA VAL A 14 6.09 11.43 3.70
C VAL A 14 6.08 11.70 2.19
N ALA A 15 4.93 11.57 1.52
CA ALA A 15 4.83 11.85 0.09
C ALA A 15 5.09 13.33 -0.23
N LEU A 16 4.53 14.25 0.56
CA LEU A 16 4.73 15.70 0.39
C LEU A 16 6.19 16.11 0.65
N LEU A 17 6.79 15.59 1.73
CA LEU A 17 8.20 15.83 2.04
C LEU A 17 9.11 15.26 0.95
N GLY A 18 8.81 14.04 0.48
CA GLY A 18 9.53 13.43 -0.65
C GLY A 18 9.44 14.28 -1.91
N TRP A 19 8.27 14.82 -2.22
CA TRP A 19 8.08 15.72 -3.36
C TRP A 19 8.87 17.03 -3.23
N TRP A 20 8.99 17.56 -2.01
CA TRP A 20 9.74 18.79 -1.77
C TRP A 20 11.26 18.59 -1.77
N LEU A 21 11.75 17.43 -1.30
CA LEU A 21 13.17 17.14 -1.13
C LEU A 21 13.83 16.50 -2.35
N LEU A 22 13.08 15.72 -3.15
CA LEU A 22 13.61 14.97 -4.28
C LEU A 22 13.27 15.67 -5.62
N PRO A 23 14.00 15.36 -6.71
CA PRO A 23 13.54 15.70 -8.04
C PRO A 23 12.13 15.16 -8.28
N ASN A 24 11.22 15.98 -8.81
CA ASN A 24 9.80 15.65 -8.95
C ASN A 24 9.55 14.30 -9.63
N TRP A 25 10.35 13.92 -10.62
CA TRP A 25 10.22 12.63 -11.31
C TRP A 25 10.55 11.45 -10.39
N LEU A 26 11.52 11.60 -9.49
CA LEU A 26 11.92 10.56 -8.55
C LEU A 26 10.89 10.42 -7.43
N ALA A 27 10.38 11.54 -6.92
CA ALA A 27 9.27 11.53 -5.97
C ALA A 27 8.02 10.87 -6.58
N ALA A 28 7.68 11.21 -7.82
CA ALA A 28 6.59 10.56 -8.56
C ALA A 28 6.80 9.04 -8.67
N LEU A 29 8.00 8.61 -9.05
CA LEU A 29 8.33 7.19 -9.17
C LEU A 29 8.17 6.45 -7.83
N LEU A 30 8.65 7.03 -6.73
CA LEU A 30 8.52 6.45 -5.39
C LEU A 30 7.05 6.33 -4.96
N ILE A 31 6.26 7.39 -5.16
CA ILE A 31 4.84 7.39 -4.82
C ILE A 31 4.11 6.30 -5.63
N VAL A 32 4.34 6.24 -6.94
CA VAL A 32 3.73 5.22 -7.81
C VAL A 32 4.17 3.82 -7.39
N ALA A 33 5.45 3.60 -7.10
CA ALA A 33 5.96 2.30 -6.67
C ALA A 33 5.30 1.82 -5.38
N VAL A 34 5.18 2.69 -4.37
CA VAL A 34 4.54 2.35 -3.09
C VAL A 34 3.05 2.05 -3.26
N VAL A 35 2.34 2.84 -4.06
CA VAL A 35 0.90 2.63 -4.32
C VAL A 35 0.66 1.37 -5.16
N ALA A 36 1.54 1.08 -6.12
CA ALA A 36 1.45 -0.08 -6.99
C ALA A 36 1.89 -1.38 -6.29
N ALA A 37 2.74 -1.31 -5.26
CA ALA A 37 3.28 -2.47 -4.55
C ALA A 37 2.22 -3.52 -4.15
N PRO A 38 1.08 -3.18 -3.49
CA PRO A 38 0.07 -4.18 -3.17
C PRO A 38 -0.61 -4.80 -4.39
N VAL A 39 -0.75 -4.04 -5.49
CA VAL A 39 -1.34 -4.55 -6.74
C VAL A 39 -0.38 -5.54 -7.39
N VAL A 40 0.89 -5.16 -7.55
CA VAL A 40 1.93 -6.04 -8.09
C VAL A 40 2.10 -7.28 -7.22
N GLY A 41 2.13 -7.10 -5.90
CA GLY A 41 2.20 -8.22 -4.95
C GLY A 41 1.03 -9.18 -5.10
N TYR A 42 -0.19 -8.67 -5.28
CA TYR A 42 -1.37 -9.52 -5.54
C TYR A 42 -1.27 -10.27 -6.87
N LEU A 43 -0.77 -9.62 -7.92
CA LEU A 43 -0.59 -10.25 -9.23
C LEU A 43 0.50 -11.31 -9.24
N MET A 44 1.52 -11.16 -8.38
CA MET A 44 2.59 -12.14 -8.14
C MET A 44 2.14 -13.35 -7.32
N LEU A 45 0.97 -13.30 -6.66
CA LEU A 45 0.48 -14.44 -5.89
C LEU A 45 0.08 -15.60 -6.82
N ASP A 46 0.38 -16.83 -6.43
CA ASP A 46 -0.17 -18.01 -7.11
C ASP A 46 -1.69 -18.09 -6.92
N ASP A 47 -2.38 -18.81 -7.80
CA ASP A 47 -3.83 -18.99 -7.71
C ASP A 47 -4.27 -19.59 -6.36
N SER A 48 -3.47 -20.49 -5.79
CA SER A 48 -3.72 -21.09 -4.47
C SER A 48 -3.70 -20.04 -3.35
N GLN A 49 -2.75 -19.09 -3.42
CA GLN A 49 -2.61 -17.98 -2.48
C GLN A 49 -3.72 -16.97 -2.65
N ARG A 50 -4.07 -16.60 -3.90
CA ARG A 50 -5.22 -15.71 -4.18
C ARG A 50 -6.53 -16.30 -3.66
N ARG A 51 -6.78 -17.58 -3.89
CA ARG A 51 -7.97 -18.28 -3.34
C ARG A 51 -7.98 -18.27 -1.81
N ARG A 52 -6.83 -18.50 -1.16
CA ARG A 52 -6.72 -18.42 0.31
C ARG A 52 -7.00 -17.01 0.81
N LEU A 53 -6.41 -15.99 0.19
CA LEU A 53 -6.61 -14.59 0.52
C LEU A 53 -8.09 -14.18 0.40
N HIS A 54 -8.75 -14.58 -0.69
CA HIS A 54 -10.20 -14.36 -0.87
C HIS A 54 -11.02 -15.02 0.25
N ARG A 55 -10.71 -16.27 0.62
CA ARG A 55 -11.40 -16.98 1.72
C ARG A 55 -11.20 -16.28 3.07
N LEU A 56 -9.97 -15.86 3.39
CA LEU A 56 -9.67 -15.13 4.63
C LEU A 56 -10.38 -13.78 4.68
N ARG A 57 -10.47 -13.08 3.54
CA ARG A 57 -11.21 -11.82 3.40
C ARG A 57 -12.69 -12.00 3.67
N ASN A 58 -13.32 -13.01 3.04
CA ASN A 58 -14.75 -13.28 3.21
C ASN A 58 -15.09 -13.68 4.66
N ARG A 59 -14.14 -14.28 5.39
CA ARG A 59 -14.29 -14.64 6.81
C ARG A 59 -13.96 -13.51 7.78
N GLY A 60 -13.54 -12.34 7.30
CA GLY A 60 -13.10 -11.23 8.14
C GLY A 60 -11.82 -11.52 8.94
N GLN A 61 -11.03 -12.52 8.54
CA GLN A 61 -9.85 -12.99 9.29
C GLN A 61 -8.56 -12.26 8.92
N LEU A 62 -8.60 -11.31 7.98
CA LEU A 62 -7.42 -10.54 7.54
C LEU A 62 -6.91 -9.52 8.56
N HIS A 63 -7.76 -9.10 9.49
CA HIS A 63 -7.46 -8.04 10.47
C HIS A 63 -7.62 -8.53 11.92
N ARG A 64 -7.51 -9.85 12.16
CA ARG A 64 -7.53 -10.42 13.51
C ARG A 64 -6.19 -10.25 14.21
#